data_AF-A0A418MFQ8-F1
#
_entry.id   AF-A0A418MFQ8-F1
#
_cell.length_a   1.000
_cell.length_b   1.000
_cell.length_c   1.000
_cell.angle_alpha   90.00
_cell.angle_beta   90.00
_cell.angle_gamma   90.00
#
_symmetry.space_group_name_H-M   'P 1'
#
loop_
_entity.id
_entity.type
_entity.pdbx_description
1 polymer ?
#
loop_
_entity_poly.entity_id
_entity_poly.type
_entity_poly.pdbx_seq_one_letter_code
_entity_poly.pdbx_strand_id
1 'polypeptide(L)'
;MGTPDFAVASLQRLIDAGKHVVAVVTAPDRPSGRGLQVVSSPVKKTAEAAGIPVLQPEKLRDPEFLEQLRSYAADLQVVVAFRMLPEVVWAMPTIGTFNLHASLLPQYRGAAPINWAIINGETETGATTFFIEKEIDTGQMIFQDHEPIQPDDTAGTLHDRLMERGADLVRKTVDAIEAGEYPRIPQPTATDLKPAPKLNRDNTEINWNQPTDVVRNFVRGLTPYPSAWAMLNEKFFKIYGVSEATEPTGDAAVSAEPGQLYTDTRKVILVRVADGWLSIDQLQAEGKRRMTAEEFLRGNRL
;
A
#
# COMPACT_ATOMS: atom_id res chain seq x y z
N MET A 1 -0.30 -17.39 0.81
CA MET A 1 -1.39 -16.77 0.01
C MET A 1 -1.05 -15.31 -0.21
N GLY A 2 -1.03 -14.86 -1.46
CA GLY A 2 -0.67 -13.47 -1.79
C GLY A 2 -0.78 -13.19 -3.28
N THR A 3 -0.78 -11.91 -3.65
CA THR A 3 -0.95 -11.49 -5.06
C THR A 3 0.10 -10.49 -5.55
N PRO A 4 0.30 -9.32 -4.91
CA PRO A 4 1.17 -8.27 -5.46
C PRO A 4 2.65 -8.56 -5.20
N ASP A 5 3.52 -7.71 -5.75
CA ASP A 5 4.97 -7.76 -5.53
C ASP A 5 5.34 -7.77 -4.04
N PHE A 6 4.60 -7.05 -3.20
CA PHE A 6 4.78 -7.05 -1.73
C PHE A 6 4.79 -8.45 -1.11
N ALA A 7 4.05 -9.41 -1.68
CA ALA A 7 3.99 -10.78 -1.18
C ALA A 7 5.08 -11.69 -1.75
N VAL A 8 5.78 -11.26 -2.81
CA VAL A 8 6.84 -12.04 -3.46
C VAL A 8 8.03 -12.20 -2.53
N ALA A 9 8.47 -11.12 -1.88
CA ALA A 9 9.61 -11.17 -0.98
C ALA A 9 9.40 -12.19 0.16
N SER A 10 8.21 -12.22 0.75
CA SER A 10 7.86 -13.20 1.79
C SER A 10 7.86 -14.64 1.27
N LEU A 11 7.31 -14.89 0.07
CA LEU A 11 7.34 -16.23 -0.55
C LEU A 11 8.78 -16.66 -0.84
N GLN A 12 9.57 -15.79 -1.48
CA GLN A 12 10.96 -16.08 -1.82
C GLN A 12 11.78 -16.37 -0.57
N ARG A 13 11.60 -15.59 0.50
CA ARG A 13 12.32 -15.78 1.77
C ARG A 13 12.01 -17.12 2.42
N LEU A 14 10.78 -17.61 2.31
CA LEU A 14 10.39 -18.95 2.80
C LEU A 14 11.00 -20.07 1.94
N ILE A 15 11.02 -19.90 0.61
CA ILE A 15 11.64 -20.85 -0.32
C ILE A 15 13.15 -20.95 -0.07
N ASP A 16 13.84 -19.80 0.01
CA ASP A 16 15.29 -19.74 0.22
C ASP A 16 15.70 -20.32 1.59
N ALA A 17 14.82 -20.20 2.59
CA ALA A 17 15.00 -20.80 3.91
C ALA A 17 14.70 -22.32 3.93
N GLY A 18 14.35 -22.92 2.80
CA GLY A 18 14.06 -24.35 2.68
C GLY A 18 12.74 -24.77 3.34
N LYS A 19 11.80 -23.84 3.56
CA LYS A 19 10.49 -24.17 4.12
C LYS A 19 9.68 -24.99 3.12
N HIS A 20 8.94 -25.98 3.62
CA HIS A 20 8.13 -26.86 2.78
C HIS A 20 6.83 -26.15 2.35
N VAL A 21 6.92 -25.31 1.32
CA VAL A 21 5.75 -24.62 0.75
C VAL A 21 4.99 -25.58 -0.17
N VAL A 22 3.91 -26.19 0.35
CA VAL A 22 3.13 -27.21 -0.35
C VAL A 22 2.26 -26.67 -1.49
N ALA A 23 1.80 -25.42 -1.40
CA ALA A 23 1.01 -24.75 -2.43
C ALA A 23 1.01 -23.22 -2.25
N VAL A 24 0.76 -22.50 -3.34
CA VAL A 24 0.57 -21.04 -3.36
C VAL A 24 -0.84 -20.72 -3.86
N VAL A 25 -1.58 -19.91 -3.09
CA VAL A 25 -2.87 -19.35 -3.52
C VAL A 25 -2.71 -17.89 -3.90
N THR A 26 -3.17 -17.52 -5.09
CA THR A 26 -3.10 -16.16 -5.62
C THR A 26 -4.36 -15.80 -6.39
N ALA A 27 -4.53 -14.52 -6.75
CA ALA A 27 -5.68 -14.09 -7.55
C ALA A 27 -5.63 -14.71 -8.96
N PRO A 28 -6.79 -14.98 -9.60
CA PRO A 28 -6.84 -15.40 -11.00
C PRO A 28 -6.15 -14.41 -11.93
N ASP A 29 -5.53 -14.94 -12.99
CA ASP A 29 -4.94 -14.11 -14.04
C ASP A 29 -6.07 -13.32 -14.72
N ARG A 30 -5.87 -12.01 -14.81
CA ARG A 30 -6.86 -11.11 -15.40
C ARG A 30 -6.21 -10.22 -16.46
N PRO A 31 -6.95 -9.85 -17.51
CA PRO A 31 -6.52 -8.80 -18.43
C PRO A 31 -6.17 -7.52 -17.67
N SER A 32 -4.99 -6.97 -17.93
CA SER A 32 -4.51 -5.76 -17.26
C SER A 32 -3.76 -4.83 -18.20
N GLY A 33 -3.72 -3.55 -17.86
CA GLY A 33 -3.01 -2.51 -18.62
C GLY A 33 -3.61 -2.19 -19.99
N ARG A 34 -2.86 -1.39 -20.77
CA ARG A 34 -3.24 -1.06 -22.15
C ARG A 34 -3.06 -2.29 -23.04
N GLY A 35 -4.11 -2.67 -23.76
CA GLY A 35 -4.12 -3.84 -24.65
C GLY A 35 -4.66 -5.13 -24.02
N LEU A 36 -5.09 -5.11 -22.75
CA LEU A 36 -5.81 -6.21 -22.07
C LEU A 36 -5.13 -7.58 -22.20
N GLN A 37 -3.80 -7.60 -22.18
CA GLN A 37 -3.06 -8.85 -22.14
C GLN A 37 -3.28 -9.54 -20.80
N VAL A 38 -3.41 -10.87 -20.81
CA VAL A 38 -3.52 -11.67 -19.58
C VAL A 38 -2.16 -11.63 -18.89
N VAL A 39 -2.12 -11.08 -17.68
CA VAL A 39 -0.89 -10.97 -16.88
C VAL A 39 -1.02 -11.83 -15.64
N SER A 40 -0.08 -12.77 -15.49
CA SER A 40 0.04 -13.57 -14.27
C SER A 40 0.57 -12.75 -13.10
N SER A 41 0.07 -13.05 -11.90
CA SER A 41 0.51 -12.35 -10.69
C SER A 41 2.01 -12.58 -10.43
N PRO A 42 2.73 -11.61 -9.83
CA PRO A 42 4.12 -11.79 -9.42
C PRO A 42 4.35 -13.02 -8.53
N VAL A 43 3.41 -13.27 -7.61
CA VAL A 43 3.44 -14.45 -6.73
C VAL A 43 3.29 -15.75 -7.52
N LYS A 44 2.41 -15.81 -8.53
CA LYS A 44 2.28 -16.98 -9.42
C LYS A 44 3.60 -17.30 -10.11
N LYS A 45 4.21 -16.29 -10.75
CA LYS A 45 5.48 -16.46 -11.48
C LYS A 45 6.59 -17.00 -10.57
N THR A 46 6.66 -16.48 -9.35
CA THR A 46 7.64 -16.91 -8.34
C THR A 46 7.42 -18.36 -7.92
N ALA A 47 6.17 -18.75 -7.66
CA ALA A 47 5.81 -20.12 -7.31
C ALA A 47 6.10 -21.12 -8.44
N GLU A 48 5.73 -20.79 -9.68
CA GLU A 48 5.97 -21.62 -10.86
C GLU A 48 7.47 -21.81 -11.12
N ALA A 49 8.28 -20.75 -10.97
CA ALA A 49 9.73 -20.83 -11.10
C ALA A 49 10.39 -21.75 -10.06
N ALA A 50 9.78 -21.86 -8.87
CA ALA A 50 10.20 -22.77 -7.80
C ALA A 50 9.56 -24.17 -7.89
N GLY A 51 8.71 -24.44 -8.89
CA GLY A 51 8.00 -25.71 -9.04
C GLY A 51 6.90 -25.96 -8.00
N ILE A 52 6.38 -24.89 -7.37
CA ILE A 52 5.34 -24.98 -6.34
C ILE A 52 3.95 -24.94 -7.00
N PRO A 53 3.02 -25.85 -6.64
CA PRO A 53 1.65 -25.82 -7.14
C PRO A 53 0.93 -24.50 -6.87
N VAL A 54 0.21 -23.97 -7.87
CA VAL A 54 -0.53 -22.71 -7.77
C VAL A 54 -2.03 -22.94 -7.87
N LEU A 55 -2.79 -22.40 -6.91
CA LEU A 55 -4.26 -22.36 -6.91
C LEU A 55 -4.75 -20.93 -7.19
N GLN A 56 -5.67 -20.80 -8.14
CA GLN A 56 -6.25 -19.51 -8.56
C GLN A 56 -7.78 -19.51 -8.50
N PRO A 57 -8.40 -19.74 -7.32
CA PRO A 57 -9.85 -19.81 -7.22
C PRO A 57 -10.51 -18.45 -7.52
N GLU A 58 -11.57 -18.44 -8.33
CA GLU A 58 -12.42 -17.24 -8.45
C GLU A 58 -13.12 -16.94 -7.12
N LYS A 59 -13.62 -17.98 -6.43
CA LYS A 59 -14.31 -17.90 -5.14
C LYS A 59 -13.64 -18.78 -4.09
N LEU A 60 -13.33 -18.21 -2.92
CA LEU A 60 -12.69 -18.94 -1.81
C LEU A 60 -13.61 -19.93 -1.08
N ARG A 61 -14.91 -19.93 -1.37
CA ARG A 61 -15.90 -20.89 -0.82
C ARG A 61 -16.28 -21.98 -1.82
N ASP A 62 -15.60 -22.03 -2.96
CA ASP A 62 -15.87 -23.05 -3.98
C ASP A 62 -15.48 -24.44 -3.44
N PRO A 63 -16.38 -25.45 -3.47
CA PRO A 63 -16.10 -26.76 -2.88
C PRO A 63 -14.90 -27.49 -3.51
N GLU A 64 -14.68 -27.34 -4.82
CA GLU A 64 -13.55 -27.96 -5.50
C GLU A 64 -12.23 -27.33 -5.04
N PHE A 65 -12.19 -26.00 -4.96
CA PHE A 65 -11.04 -25.30 -4.37
C PHE A 65 -10.78 -25.72 -2.92
N LEU A 66 -11.82 -25.83 -2.10
CA LEU A 66 -11.67 -26.21 -0.69
C LEU A 66 -11.14 -27.65 -0.54
N GLU A 67 -11.57 -28.57 -1.39
CA GLU A 67 -11.06 -29.94 -1.39
C GLU A 67 -9.59 -29.99 -1.86
N GLN A 68 -9.25 -29.26 -2.93
CA GLN A 68 -7.87 -29.12 -3.37
C GLN A 68 -6.98 -28.52 -2.27
N LEU A 69 -7.41 -27.42 -1.64
CA LEU A 69 -6.65 -26.79 -0.56
C LEU A 69 -6.45 -27.74 0.63
N ARG A 70 -7.47 -28.51 0.99
CA ARG A 70 -7.40 -29.50 2.07
C ARG A 70 -6.43 -30.64 1.75
N SER A 71 -6.37 -31.07 0.49
CA SER A 71 -5.51 -32.18 0.06
C SER A 71 -4.01 -31.93 0.30
N TYR A 72 -3.60 -30.66 0.39
CA TYR A 72 -2.22 -30.28 0.71
C TYR A 72 -1.84 -30.47 2.19
N ALA A 73 -2.83 -30.68 3.08
CA ALA A 73 -2.61 -30.93 4.51
C ALA A 73 -1.65 -29.94 5.19
N ALA A 74 -1.77 -28.64 4.87
CA ALA A 74 -0.89 -27.61 5.41
C ALA A 74 -1.10 -27.42 6.92
N ASP A 75 -0.01 -27.41 7.69
CA ASP A 75 -0.03 -27.11 9.14
C ASP A 75 -0.29 -25.62 9.42
N LEU A 76 0.17 -24.74 8.52
CA LEU A 76 0.15 -23.29 8.65
C LEU A 76 -0.19 -22.62 7.32
N GLN A 77 -1.04 -21.59 7.34
CA GLN A 77 -1.22 -20.68 6.22
C GLN A 77 -0.59 -19.31 6.52
N VAL A 78 0.22 -18.83 5.57
CA VAL A 78 0.82 -17.49 5.61
C VAL A 78 0.07 -16.60 4.62
N VAL A 79 -0.46 -15.47 5.07
CA VAL A 79 -1.16 -14.50 4.24
C VAL A 79 -0.33 -13.22 4.15
N VAL A 80 -0.13 -12.72 2.93
CA VAL A 80 0.53 -11.45 2.68
C VAL A 80 -0.18 -10.75 1.53
N ALA A 81 -0.72 -9.57 1.78
CA ALA A 81 -1.40 -8.74 0.77
C ALA A 81 -2.38 -9.53 -0.12
N PHE A 82 -3.33 -10.21 0.52
CA PHE A 82 -4.37 -11.00 -0.14
C PHE A 82 -5.77 -10.49 0.18
N ARG A 83 -6.78 -11.03 -0.51
CA ARG A 83 -8.19 -10.70 -0.23
C ARG A 83 -8.67 -11.37 1.06
N MET A 84 -9.75 -10.82 1.63
CA MET A 84 -10.41 -11.37 2.81
C MET A 84 -10.70 -12.88 2.67
N LEU A 85 -10.30 -13.64 3.68
CA LEU A 85 -10.50 -15.09 3.73
C LEU A 85 -11.81 -15.42 4.46
N PRO A 86 -12.64 -16.34 3.94
CA PRO A 86 -13.73 -16.91 4.71
C PRO A 86 -13.18 -17.87 5.77
N GLU A 87 -13.93 -18.06 6.86
CA GLU A 87 -13.56 -18.95 7.98
C GLU A 87 -13.21 -20.37 7.55
N VAL A 88 -13.95 -20.94 6.60
CA VAL A 88 -13.67 -22.26 6.02
C VAL A 88 -12.27 -22.39 5.41
N VAL A 89 -11.60 -21.28 5.08
CA VAL A 89 -10.22 -21.25 4.56
C VAL A 89 -9.22 -20.98 5.67
N TRP A 90 -9.40 -19.89 6.44
CA TRP A 90 -8.39 -19.48 7.43
C TRP A 90 -8.36 -20.36 8.68
N ALA A 91 -9.45 -21.07 9.00
CA ALA A 91 -9.49 -22.03 10.11
C ALA A 91 -9.03 -23.45 9.70
N MET A 92 -8.64 -23.65 8.43
CA MET A 92 -8.29 -24.97 7.91
C MET A 92 -6.99 -25.58 8.49
N PRO A 93 -5.88 -24.81 8.66
CA PRO A 93 -4.63 -25.36 9.17
C PRO A 93 -4.70 -25.61 10.68
N THR A 94 -4.02 -26.65 11.15
CA THR A 94 -4.02 -27.05 12.56
C THR A 94 -3.40 -26.01 13.48
N ILE A 95 -2.32 -25.34 13.05
CA ILE A 95 -1.67 -24.27 13.81
C ILE A 95 -2.43 -22.95 13.64
N GLY A 96 -3.01 -22.74 12.46
CA GLY A 96 -3.84 -21.59 12.12
C GLY A 96 -3.35 -20.85 10.87
N THR A 97 -3.86 -19.63 10.71
CA THR A 97 -3.49 -18.73 9.61
C THR A 97 -3.01 -17.43 10.19
N PHE A 98 -1.81 -16.98 9.82
CA PHE A 98 -1.32 -15.65 10.18
C PHE A 98 -1.20 -14.75 8.96
N ASN A 99 -1.36 -13.44 9.17
CA ASN A 99 -1.18 -12.42 8.15
C ASN A 99 0.01 -11.51 8.49
N LEU A 100 0.71 -11.03 7.47
CA LEU A 100 1.61 -9.90 7.55
C LEU A 100 0.84 -8.61 7.22
N HIS A 101 0.77 -7.70 8.18
CA HIS A 101 0.15 -6.40 8.03
C HIS A 101 1.20 -5.30 8.02
N ALA A 102 1.15 -4.38 7.07
CA ALA A 102 2.16 -3.33 6.88
C ALA A 102 1.89 -2.07 7.74
N SER A 103 1.58 -2.29 9.03
CA SER A 103 1.59 -1.26 10.06
C SER A 103 1.89 -1.85 11.43
N LEU A 104 2.11 -0.97 12.41
CA LEU A 104 2.15 -1.32 13.83
C LEU A 104 0.71 -1.47 14.38
N LEU A 105 0.15 -2.67 14.28
CA LEU A 105 -1.16 -2.98 14.89
C LEU A 105 -1.17 -2.65 16.39
N PRO A 106 -2.29 -2.14 16.95
CA PRO A 106 -3.62 -1.99 16.35
C PRO A 106 -3.81 -0.80 15.42
N GLN A 107 -2.77 0.01 15.19
CA GLN A 107 -2.89 1.18 14.35
C GLN A 107 -3.04 0.79 12.87
N TYR A 108 -3.84 1.52 12.11
CA TYR A 108 -3.96 1.36 10.66
C TYR A 108 -4.48 -0.02 10.21
N ARG A 109 -5.42 -0.62 10.95
CA ARG A 109 -6.20 -1.77 10.45
C ARG A 109 -6.88 -1.42 9.13
N GLY A 110 -6.90 -2.35 8.17
CA GLY A 110 -7.56 -2.15 6.88
C GLY A 110 -6.65 -2.33 5.66
N ALA A 111 -7.04 -1.71 4.54
CA ALA A 111 -6.57 -2.07 3.21
C ALA A 111 -5.33 -1.30 2.72
N ALA A 112 -5.04 -0.11 3.25
CA ALA A 112 -3.96 0.75 2.75
C ALA A 112 -3.08 1.36 3.88
N PRO A 113 -2.56 0.55 4.82
CA PRO A 113 -1.86 1.05 6.01
C PRO A 113 -0.65 1.95 5.70
N ILE A 114 0.17 1.57 4.71
CA ILE A 114 1.36 2.31 4.30
C ILE A 114 1.00 3.74 3.87
N ASN A 115 -0.02 3.86 3.00
CA ASN A 115 -0.47 5.14 2.49
C ASN A 115 -1.00 6.02 3.62
N TRP A 116 -1.88 5.48 4.46
CA TRP A 116 -2.52 6.26 5.53
C TRP A 116 -1.55 6.67 6.65
N ALA A 117 -0.53 5.87 6.96
CA ALA A 117 0.53 6.28 7.88
C ALA A 117 1.26 7.53 7.36
N ILE A 118 1.60 7.57 6.08
CA ILE A 118 2.24 8.75 5.48
C ILE A 118 1.28 9.93 5.40
N ILE A 119 0.04 9.71 4.95
CA ILE A 119 -0.99 10.77 4.80
C ILE A 119 -1.24 11.47 6.14
N ASN A 120 -1.28 10.72 7.24
CA ASN A 120 -1.51 11.26 8.57
C ASN A 120 -0.25 11.85 9.24
N GLY A 121 0.88 11.91 8.51
CA GLY A 121 2.10 12.53 9.00
C GLY A 121 2.85 11.72 10.06
N GLU A 122 2.64 10.40 10.10
CA GLU A 122 3.39 9.55 11.03
C GLU A 122 4.91 9.61 10.71
N THR A 123 5.73 9.55 11.76
CA THR A 123 7.19 9.50 11.66
C THR A 123 7.74 8.08 11.82
N GLU A 124 6.88 7.14 12.17
CA GLU A 124 7.19 5.73 12.31
C GLU A 124 6.01 4.88 11.82
N THR A 125 6.32 3.73 11.24
CA THR A 125 5.37 2.65 10.95
C THR A 125 6.08 1.32 11.21
N GLY A 126 5.60 0.24 10.60
CA GLY A 126 6.24 -1.05 10.71
C GLY A 126 5.47 -2.14 10.02
N ALA A 127 5.74 -3.36 10.43
CA ALA A 127 4.98 -4.53 10.06
C ALA A 127 4.62 -5.37 11.29
N THR A 128 3.43 -5.94 11.30
CA THR A 128 2.97 -6.87 12.33
C THR A 128 2.62 -8.21 11.69
N THR A 129 3.09 -9.31 12.28
CA THR A 129 2.52 -10.64 12.04
C THR A 129 1.54 -10.98 13.15
N PHE A 130 0.36 -11.48 12.78
CA PHE A 130 -0.71 -11.79 13.73
C PHE A 130 -1.60 -12.93 13.19
N PHE A 131 -2.21 -13.70 14.08
CA PHE A 131 -3.18 -14.72 13.67
C PHE A 131 -4.49 -14.06 13.20
N ILE A 132 -5.05 -14.58 12.12
CA ILE A 132 -6.35 -14.13 11.63
C ILE A 132 -7.44 -14.66 12.56
N GLU A 133 -8.35 -13.76 12.93
CA GLU A 133 -9.58 -14.08 13.66
C GLU A 133 -10.80 -13.60 12.85
N LYS A 134 -11.99 -13.73 13.42
CA LYS A 134 -13.25 -13.36 12.75
C LYS A 134 -13.32 -11.87 12.40
N GLU A 135 -12.79 -11.02 13.28
CA GLU A 135 -12.73 -9.58 13.07
C GLU A 135 -11.44 -9.19 12.32
N ILE A 136 -11.57 -8.21 11.42
CA ILE A 136 -10.48 -7.83 10.49
C ILE A 136 -9.32 -7.20 11.26
N ASP A 137 -8.14 -7.76 11.08
CA ASP A 137 -6.87 -7.27 11.64
C ASP A 137 -6.86 -7.10 13.17
N THR A 138 -7.69 -7.84 13.90
CA THR A 138 -7.81 -7.74 15.37
C THR A 138 -7.15 -8.87 16.14
N GLY A 139 -6.76 -9.95 15.44
CA GLY A 139 -6.26 -11.15 16.10
C GLY A 139 -4.92 -10.98 16.80
N GLN A 140 -4.56 -12.00 17.58
CA GLN A 140 -3.38 -11.98 18.43
C GLN A 140 -2.08 -11.79 17.64
N MET A 141 -1.29 -10.78 18.03
CA MET A 141 0.00 -10.46 17.42
C MET A 141 1.07 -11.49 17.83
N ILE A 142 1.99 -11.73 16.91
CA ILE A 142 3.16 -12.60 17.11
C ILE A 142 4.41 -11.72 17.23
N PHE A 143 4.80 -11.05 16.15
CA PHE A 143 5.93 -10.13 16.16
C PHE A 143 5.59 -8.81 15.46
N GLN A 144 6.26 -7.75 15.89
CA GLN A 144 6.25 -6.44 15.24
C GLN A 144 7.69 -6.04 14.90
N ASP A 145 7.86 -5.36 13.78
CA ASP A 145 9.09 -4.71 13.37
C ASP A 145 8.81 -3.25 13.05
N HIS A 146 9.69 -2.36 13.50
CA HIS A 146 9.51 -0.90 13.40
C HIS A 146 10.34 -0.33 12.24
N GLU A 147 9.78 0.66 11.56
CA GLU A 147 10.42 1.33 10.43
C GLU A 147 10.14 2.85 10.46
N PRO A 148 11.19 3.69 10.53
CA PRO A 148 11.04 5.13 10.44
C PRO A 148 10.48 5.58 9.08
N ILE A 149 9.61 6.59 9.11
CA ILE A 149 9.14 7.30 7.92
C ILE A 149 9.98 8.56 7.76
N GLN A 150 10.79 8.62 6.71
CA GLN A 150 11.63 9.77 6.42
C GLN A 150 10.78 10.95 5.91
N PRO A 151 11.24 12.20 6.08
CA PRO A 151 10.50 13.38 5.64
C PRO A 151 10.11 13.36 4.16
N ASP A 152 10.97 12.78 3.30
CA ASP A 152 10.79 12.70 1.84
C ASP A 152 10.28 11.34 1.36
N ASP A 153 9.93 10.43 2.28
CA ASP A 153 9.38 9.15 1.87
C ASP A 153 8.05 9.31 1.14
N THR A 154 7.89 8.50 0.10
CA THR A 154 6.63 8.28 -0.59
C THR A 154 6.08 6.92 -0.19
N ALA A 155 4.79 6.65 -0.48
CA ALA A 155 4.23 5.33 -0.25
C ALA A 155 5.00 4.23 -1.01
N GLY A 156 5.56 4.53 -2.19
CA GLY A 156 6.42 3.60 -2.92
C GLY A 156 7.75 3.29 -2.23
N THR A 157 8.47 4.32 -1.78
CA THR A 157 9.77 4.10 -1.12
C THR A 157 9.61 3.35 0.20
N LEU A 158 8.57 3.68 0.97
CA LEU A 158 8.27 2.98 2.21
C LEU A 158 7.75 1.55 1.98
N HIS A 159 6.94 1.34 0.93
CA HIS A 159 6.50 0.02 0.50
C HIS A 159 7.67 -0.93 0.25
N ASP A 160 8.68 -0.49 -0.51
CA ASP A 160 9.80 -1.35 -0.88
C ASP A 160 10.64 -1.75 0.36
N ARG A 161 10.82 -0.83 1.32
CA ARG A 161 11.51 -1.15 2.57
C ARG A 161 10.69 -2.09 3.46
N LEU A 162 9.38 -1.86 3.58
CA LEU A 162 8.47 -2.72 4.36
C LEU A 162 8.29 -4.10 3.74
N MET A 163 8.43 -4.24 2.43
CA MET A 163 8.39 -5.52 1.73
C MET A 163 9.52 -6.43 2.20
N GLU A 164 10.76 -5.92 2.22
CA GLU A 164 11.92 -6.69 2.66
C GLU A 164 11.88 -7.01 4.16
N ARG A 165 11.61 -5.99 5.00
CA ARG A 165 11.46 -6.18 6.45
C ARG A 165 10.32 -7.14 6.79
N GLY A 166 9.19 -7.01 6.09
CA GLY A 166 8.05 -7.89 6.24
C GLY A 166 8.36 -9.33 5.88
N ALA A 167 9.17 -9.57 4.85
CA ALA A 167 9.64 -10.90 4.49
C ALA A 167 10.53 -11.52 5.59
N ASP A 168 11.43 -10.74 6.16
CA ASP A 168 12.26 -11.16 7.30
C ASP A 168 11.39 -11.49 8.53
N LEU A 169 10.37 -10.67 8.80
CA LEU A 169 9.42 -10.89 9.88
C LEU A 169 8.58 -12.15 9.65
N VAL A 170 8.11 -12.40 8.42
CA VAL A 170 7.41 -13.64 8.05
C VAL A 170 8.28 -14.87 8.30
N ARG A 171 9.56 -14.83 7.89
CA ARG A 171 10.50 -15.92 8.13
C ARG A 171 10.67 -16.17 9.63
N LYS A 172 10.95 -15.12 10.41
CA LYS A 172 11.06 -15.19 11.87
C LYS A 172 9.81 -15.79 12.51
N THR A 173 8.63 -15.41 12.05
CA THR A 173 7.36 -15.94 12.54
C THR A 173 7.21 -17.43 12.25
N VAL A 174 7.51 -17.87 11.03
CA VAL A 174 7.47 -19.30 10.68
C VAL A 174 8.48 -20.10 11.49
N ASP A 175 9.71 -19.60 11.65
CA ASP A 175 10.75 -20.25 12.45
C ASP A 175 10.31 -20.42 13.92
N ALA A 176 9.73 -19.39 14.52
CA ALA A 176 9.23 -19.43 15.89
C ALA A 176 8.04 -20.40 16.05
N ILE A 177 7.15 -20.45 15.06
CA ILE A 177 6.02 -21.38 15.04
C ILE A 177 6.51 -22.83 14.95
N GLU A 178 7.48 -23.11 14.07
CA GLU A 178 8.08 -24.44 13.90
C GLU A 178 8.78 -24.91 15.18
N ALA A 179 9.43 -23.99 15.90
CA ALA A 179 10.05 -24.27 17.20
C ALA A 179 9.02 -24.45 18.34
N GLY A 180 7.76 -24.07 18.14
CA GLY A 180 6.74 -24.03 19.20
C GLY A 180 6.93 -22.87 20.19
N GLU A 181 7.77 -21.89 19.87
CA GLU A 181 8.18 -20.78 20.73
C GLU A 181 7.70 -19.44 20.16
N TYR A 182 6.39 -19.27 20.04
CA TYR A 182 5.78 -18.04 19.49
C TYR A 182 4.77 -17.44 20.47
N PRO A 183 4.78 -16.11 20.66
CA PRO A 183 3.83 -15.47 21.54
C PRO A 183 2.47 -15.32 20.85
N ARG A 184 1.44 -15.12 21.67
CA ARG A 184 0.08 -14.73 21.25
C ARG A 184 -0.33 -13.51 22.05
N ILE A 185 0.04 -12.35 21.55
CA ILE A 185 -0.08 -11.06 22.25
C ILE A 185 -1.41 -10.43 21.86
N PRO A 186 -2.37 -10.25 22.80
CA PRO A 186 -3.58 -9.49 22.52
C PRO A 186 -3.22 -8.06 22.09
N GLN A 187 -3.93 -7.53 21.11
CA GLN A 187 -3.75 -6.12 20.73
C GLN A 187 -4.20 -5.21 21.89
N PRO A 188 -3.44 -4.15 22.22
CA PRO A 188 -3.80 -3.22 23.28
C PRO A 188 -5.13 -2.50 22.97
N THR A 189 -5.90 -2.21 24.02
CA THR A 189 -7.06 -1.34 23.92
C THR A 189 -6.58 0.10 23.73
N ALA A 190 -6.93 0.72 22.61
CA ALA A 190 -6.63 2.12 22.32
C ALA A 190 -7.87 2.82 21.79
N THR A 191 -8.06 4.08 22.19
CA THR A 191 -9.22 4.89 21.80
C THR A 191 -8.97 5.78 20.59
N ASP A 192 -7.70 6.06 20.27
CA ASP A 192 -7.29 6.94 19.17
C ASP A 192 -6.71 6.12 18.01
N LEU A 193 -7.50 5.16 17.51
CA LEU A 193 -7.11 4.33 16.37
C LEU A 193 -7.55 4.98 15.06
N LYS A 194 -6.57 5.30 14.20
CA LYS A 194 -6.82 5.78 12.83
C LYS A 194 -6.97 4.58 11.89
N PRO A 195 -8.10 4.45 11.16
CA PRO A 195 -8.29 3.36 10.21
C PRO A 195 -7.45 3.55 8.95
N ALA A 196 -7.24 2.48 8.19
CA ALA A 196 -6.61 2.52 6.87
C ALA A 196 -7.58 2.05 5.77
N PRO A 197 -8.64 2.82 5.45
CA PRO A 197 -9.63 2.40 4.47
C PRO A 197 -9.03 2.22 3.07
N LYS A 198 -9.73 1.47 2.22
CA LYS A 198 -9.32 1.27 0.82
C LYS A 198 -9.30 2.62 0.09
N LEU A 199 -8.22 2.86 -0.64
CA LEU A 199 -8.09 4.03 -1.52
C LEU A 199 -9.01 3.88 -2.75
N ASN A 200 -9.66 4.97 -3.10
CA ASN A 200 -10.58 5.11 -4.23
C ASN A 200 -10.44 6.51 -4.83
N ARG A 201 -11.22 6.82 -5.86
CA ARG A 201 -11.15 8.13 -6.52
C ARG A 201 -11.49 9.26 -5.55
N ASP A 202 -12.55 9.13 -4.77
CA ASP A 202 -13.06 10.22 -3.94
C ASP A 202 -12.10 10.58 -2.79
N ASN A 203 -11.45 9.59 -2.17
CA ASN A 203 -10.48 9.83 -1.08
C ASN A 203 -9.03 10.04 -1.57
N THR A 204 -8.84 10.30 -2.86
CA THR A 204 -7.53 10.65 -3.45
C THR A 204 -7.53 12.04 -4.09
N GLU A 205 -8.61 12.81 -3.93
CA GLU A 205 -8.69 14.22 -4.31
C GLU A 205 -7.91 15.10 -3.32
N ILE A 206 -7.09 16.02 -3.83
CA ILE A 206 -6.36 16.96 -2.99
C ILE A 206 -7.33 18.02 -2.46
N ASN A 207 -7.41 18.13 -1.13
CA ASN A 207 -8.06 19.25 -0.47
C ASN A 207 -7.06 20.38 -0.23
N TRP A 208 -7.08 21.41 -1.08
CA TRP A 208 -6.18 22.56 -0.96
C TRP A 208 -6.45 23.45 0.26
N ASN A 209 -7.60 23.31 0.93
CA ASN A 209 -7.89 24.02 2.19
C ASN A 209 -7.14 23.45 3.40
N GLN A 210 -6.28 22.45 3.20
CA GLN A 210 -5.44 21.90 4.26
C GLN A 210 -4.11 22.67 4.35
N PRO A 211 -3.42 22.61 5.52
CA PRO A 211 -2.07 23.13 5.67
C PRO A 211 -1.05 22.48 4.73
N THR A 212 0.07 23.17 4.55
CA THR A 212 1.16 22.80 3.62
C THR A 212 1.68 21.38 3.87
N ASP A 213 1.93 21.02 5.13
CA ASP A 213 2.43 19.71 5.54
C ASP A 213 1.42 18.58 5.29
N VAL A 214 0.13 18.83 5.56
CA VAL A 214 -0.97 17.89 5.33
C VAL A 214 -1.12 17.60 3.83
N VAL A 215 -1.11 18.63 2.98
CA VAL A 215 -1.19 18.43 1.52
C VAL A 215 0.06 17.71 0.99
N ARG A 216 1.25 18.06 1.49
CA ARG A 216 2.50 17.39 1.13
C ARG A 216 2.48 15.90 1.52
N ASN A 217 2.06 15.59 2.75
CA ASN A 217 1.89 14.22 3.24
C ASN A 217 0.84 13.44 2.42
N PHE A 218 -0.26 14.09 2.06
CA PHE A 218 -1.29 13.50 1.21
C PHE A 218 -0.75 13.10 -0.16
N VAL A 219 -0.02 14.00 -0.84
CA VAL A 219 0.57 13.73 -2.16
C VAL A 219 1.63 12.62 -2.09
N ARG A 220 2.57 12.69 -1.14
CA ARG A 220 3.64 11.69 -1.03
C ARG A 220 3.10 10.32 -0.57
N GLY A 221 2.06 10.31 0.26
CA GLY A 221 1.35 9.11 0.71
C GLY A 221 0.51 8.42 -0.37
N LEU A 222 0.29 9.06 -1.51
CA LEU A 222 -0.38 8.48 -2.69
C LEU A 222 0.57 8.23 -3.86
N THR A 223 1.86 8.53 -3.70
CA THR A 223 2.87 8.40 -4.74
C THR A 223 3.64 7.08 -4.59
N PRO A 224 3.89 6.32 -5.68
CA PRO A 224 3.53 6.59 -7.09
C PRO A 224 2.14 6.09 -7.50
N TYR A 225 1.47 5.31 -6.65
CA TYR A 225 0.16 4.74 -6.91
C TYR A 225 -0.70 4.80 -5.62
N PRO A 226 -1.99 5.18 -5.70
CA PRO A 226 -2.80 5.45 -6.89
C PRO A 226 -2.65 6.85 -7.50
N SER A 227 -1.76 7.70 -6.96
CA SER A 227 -1.61 9.15 -7.18
C SER A 227 -2.74 9.98 -6.58
N ALA A 228 -2.37 11.14 -6.01
CA ALA A 228 -3.32 12.18 -5.68
C ALA A 228 -3.82 12.85 -6.98
N TRP A 229 -4.99 13.47 -6.96
CA TRP A 229 -5.49 14.22 -8.11
C TRP A 229 -6.19 15.52 -7.73
N ALA A 230 -6.25 16.45 -8.66
CA ALA A 230 -6.94 17.73 -8.50
C ALA A 230 -7.47 18.24 -9.84
N MET A 231 -8.48 19.10 -9.77
CA MET A 231 -8.90 19.96 -10.88
C MET A 231 -8.16 21.29 -10.79
N LEU A 232 -7.35 21.61 -11.80
CA LEU A 232 -6.62 22.88 -11.91
C LEU A 232 -7.12 23.61 -13.16
N ASN A 233 -7.72 24.80 -13.01
CA ASN A 233 -8.42 25.50 -14.10
C ASN A 233 -9.37 24.59 -14.90
N GLU A 234 -10.25 23.87 -14.18
CA GLU A 234 -11.24 22.93 -14.76
C GLU A 234 -10.64 21.73 -15.53
N LYS A 235 -9.33 21.51 -15.45
CA LYS A 235 -8.64 20.37 -16.08
C LYS A 235 -8.19 19.37 -15.02
N PHE A 236 -8.33 18.09 -15.32
CA PHE A 236 -7.92 17.01 -14.43
C PHE A 236 -6.41 16.75 -14.48
N PHE A 237 -5.79 16.68 -13.31
CA PHE A 237 -4.39 16.30 -13.15
C PHE A 237 -4.22 15.27 -12.04
N LYS A 238 -3.36 14.28 -12.30
CA LYS A 238 -2.72 13.51 -11.23
C LYS A 238 -1.47 14.25 -10.78
N ILE A 239 -1.24 14.28 -9.47
CA ILE A 239 -0.11 14.96 -8.83
C ILE A 239 0.74 13.92 -8.12
N TYR A 240 2.04 13.97 -8.38
CA TYR A 240 3.02 12.97 -7.92
C TYR A 240 4.10 13.54 -7.01
N GLY A 241 4.18 14.85 -6.88
CA GLY A 241 5.17 15.53 -6.06
C GLY A 241 4.82 17.00 -5.91
N VAL A 242 4.96 17.48 -4.68
CA VAL A 242 4.82 18.89 -4.32
C VAL A 242 5.92 19.26 -3.35
N SER A 243 6.39 20.49 -3.46
CA SER A 243 7.39 21.09 -2.57
C SER A 243 6.87 22.40 -1.99
N GLU A 244 7.33 22.76 -0.80
CA GLU A 244 7.05 24.08 -0.25
C GLU A 244 7.60 25.16 -1.18
N ALA A 245 6.81 26.20 -1.41
CA ALA A 245 7.18 27.31 -2.26
C ALA A 245 7.07 28.62 -1.49
N THR A 246 7.99 29.54 -1.79
CA THR A 246 7.85 30.92 -1.37
C THR A 246 6.66 31.55 -2.07
N GLU A 247 5.95 32.42 -1.36
CA GLU A 247 4.86 33.21 -1.92
C GLU A 247 5.30 33.95 -3.20
N PRO A 248 4.50 33.88 -4.28
CA PRO A 248 4.82 34.60 -5.51
C PRO A 248 4.82 36.12 -5.27
N THR A 249 5.66 36.86 -5.99
CA THR A 249 5.70 38.32 -5.88
C THR A 249 4.65 38.97 -6.79
N GLY A 250 3.88 39.94 -6.30
CA GLY A 250 2.94 40.76 -7.06
C GLY A 250 1.50 40.75 -6.54
N ASP A 251 0.61 41.51 -7.18
CA ASP A 251 -0.78 41.71 -6.72
C ASP A 251 -1.60 40.41 -6.62
N ALA A 252 -1.22 39.37 -7.38
CA ALA A 252 -1.88 38.07 -7.37
C ALA A 252 -1.66 37.25 -6.08
N ALA A 253 -0.69 37.62 -5.23
CA ALA A 253 -0.36 36.88 -4.02
C ALA A 253 -1.19 37.30 -2.80
N VAL A 254 -1.48 38.61 -2.69
CA VAL A 254 -1.98 39.23 -1.45
C VAL A 254 -3.43 38.85 -1.10
N SER A 255 -4.18 38.25 -2.03
CA SER A 255 -5.58 37.84 -1.83
C SER A 255 -5.90 36.44 -2.37
N ALA A 256 -4.91 35.54 -2.44
CA ALA A 256 -5.13 34.21 -3.00
C ALA A 256 -5.86 33.30 -2.01
N GLU A 257 -6.98 32.73 -2.42
CA GLU A 257 -7.72 31.70 -1.67
C GLU A 257 -7.11 30.30 -1.89
N PRO A 258 -7.23 29.37 -0.93
CA PRO A 258 -6.79 27.99 -1.12
C PRO A 258 -7.32 27.35 -2.41
N GLY A 259 -6.42 26.70 -3.16
CA GLY A 259 -6.70 26.13 -4.48
C GLY A 259 -6.47 27.08 -5.66
N GLN A 260 -6.25 28.38 -5.42
CA GLN A 260 -5.88 29.31 -6.49
C GLN A 260 -4.46 29.07 -7.00
N LEU A 261 -4.29 29.27 -8.31
CA LEU A 261 -3.06 28.95 -9.03
C LEU A 261 -2.27 30.21 -9.34
N TYR A 262 -0.95 30.08 -9.25
CA TYR A 262 -0.01 31.01 -9.84
C TYR A 262 0.93 30.25 -10.77
N THR A 263 1.21 30.79 -11.95
CA THR A 263 2.25 30.25 -12.83
C THR A 263 2.98 31.39 -13.52
N ASP A 264 4.30 31.25 -13.65
CA ASP A 264 5.12 32.13 -14.49
C ASP A 264 5.01 31.77 -15.98
N THR A 265 4.15 30.79 -16.32
CA THR A 265 3.95 30.20 -17.66
C THR A 265 5.17 29.52 -18.26
N ARG A 266 6.24 29.33 -17.48
CA ARG A 266 7.53 28.80 -17.98
C ARG A 266 8.01 27.61 -17.17
N LYS A 267 8.12 27.76 -15.84
CA LYS A 267 8.79 26.80 -14.96
C LYS A 267 7.92 26.31 -13.83
N VAL A 268 7.12 27.19 -13.22
CA VAL A 268 6.46 26.88 -11.94
C VAL A 268 4.95 26.88 -12.06
N ILE A 269 4.33 25.94 -11.35
CA ILE A 269 2.91 25.91 -11.06
C ILE A 269 2.81 25.89 -9.54
N LEU A 270 2.36 27.00 -8.96
CA LEU A 270 2.14 27.13 -7.54
C LEU A 270 0.64 27.05 -7.25
N VAL A 271 0.28 26.41 -6.14
CA VAL A 271 -1.09 26.35 -5.64
C VAL A 271 -1.11 26.90 -4.22
N ARG A 272 -2.04 27.83 -3.95
CA ARG A 272 -2.26 28.33 -2.60
C ARG A 272 -2.87 27.22 -1.74
N VAL A 273 -2.35 27.08 -0.53
CA VAL A 273 -2.93 26.24 0.52
C VAL A 273 -3.31 27.09 1.74
N ALA A 274 -3.85 26.49 2.79
CA ALA A 274 -4.38 27.23 3.94
C ALA A 274 -3.38 28.21 4.58
N ASP A 275 -2.11 27.83 4.65
CA ASP A 275 -1.04 28.53 5.37
C ASP A 275 0.14 28.95 4.49
N GLY A 276 0.14 28.60 3.21
CA GLY A 276 1.34 28.69 2.38
C GLY A 276 1.10 28.51 0.88
N TRP A 277 2.17 28.22 0.16
CA TRP A 277 2.13 27.89 -1.26
C TRP A 277 2.89 26.58 -1.48
N LEU A 278 2.36 25.74 -2.36
CA LEU A 278 3.03 24.53 -2.82
C LEU A 278 3.36 24.66 -4.31
N SER A 279 4.60 24.30 -4.67
CA SER A 279 5.01 24.03 -6.04
C SER A 279 4.56 22.63 -6.43
N ILE A 280 3.89 22.49 -7.57
CA ILE A 280 3.67 21.18 -8.19
C ILE A 280 4.95 20.80 -8.93
N ASP A 281 5.63 19.75 -8.46
CA ASP A 281 6.91 19.34 -9.04
C ASP A 281 6.70 18.36 -10.19
N GLN A 282 5.75 17.44 -10.03
CA GLN A 282 5.42 16.42 -11.03
C GLN A 282 3.93 16.17 -11.12
N LEU A 283 3.45 16.12 -12.36
CA LEU A 283 2.03 15.97 -12.68
C LEU A 283 1.83 15.10 -13.93
N GLN A 284 0.60 14.66 -14.12
CA GLN A 284 0.14 13.98 -15.32
C GLN A 284 -1.25 14.51 -15.70
N ALA A 285 -1.30 15.23 -16.81
CA ALA A 285 -2.57 15.58 -17.47
C ALA A 285 -3.22 14.33 -18.07
N GLU A 286 -4.55 14.38 -18.24
CA GLU A 286 -5.30 13.29 -18.85
C GLU A 286 -4.73 12.90 -20.24
N GLY A 287 -4.52 11.60 -20.44
CA GLY A 287 -3.95 11.05 -21.68
C GLY A 287 -2.47 11.36 -21.95
N LYS A 288 -1.77 12.06 -21.04
CA LYS A 288 -0.34 12.39 -21.18
C LYS A 288 0.55 11.50 -20.31
N ARG A 289 1.87 11.56 -20.54
CA ARG A 289 2.86 10.95 -19.64
C ARG A 289 3.01 11.78 -18.36
N ARG A 290 3.49 11.17 -17.28
CA ARG A 290 4.02 11.88 -16.10
C ARG A 290 5.21 12.74 -16.54
N MET A 291 5.26 13.97 -16.05
CA MET A 291 6.32 14.94 -16.36
C MET A 291 6.45 15.99 -15.25
N THR A 292 7.53 16.76 -15.30
CA THR A 292 7.72 17.92 -14.42
C THR A 292 6.79 19.08 -14.81
N ALA A 293 6.53 20.01 -13.89
CA ALA A 293 5.78 21.23 -14.23
C ALA A 293 6.44 22.05 -15.35
N GLU A 294 7.77 22.18 -15.34
CA GLU A 294 8.50 22.88 -16.41
C GLU A 294 8.31 22.18 -17.77
N GLU A 295 8.45 20.85 -17.84
CA GLU A 295 8.19 20.11 -19.08
C GLU A 295 6.76 20.30 -19.58
N PHE A 296 5.79 20.34 -18.67
CA PHE A 296 4.39 20.56 -19.02
C PHE A 296 4.17 21.96 -19.62
N LEU A 297 4.71 23.01 -18.98
CA LEU A 297 4.53 24.41 -19.39
C LEU A 297 5.22 24.76 -20.71
N ARG A 298 6.26 24.03 -21.13
CA ARG A 298 6.88 24.19 -22.46
C ARG A 298 5.92 23.92 -23.62
N GLY A 299 4.87 23.11 -23.41
CA GLY A 299 3.93 22.71 -24.46
C GLY A 299 2.46 22.99 -24.16
N ASN A 300 2.13 23.48 -22.96
CA ASN A 300 0.74 23.65 -22.52
C ASN A 300 0.59 24.96 -21.75
N ARG A 301 -0.61 25.51 -21.76
CA ARG A 301 -1.02 26.62 -20.89
C ARG A 301 -2.00 26.09 -19.86
N LEU A 302 -1.81 26.50 -18.61
CA LEU A 302 -2.70 26.17 -17.51
C LEU A 302 -3.86 27.15 -17.46
#